data_AF-A0A1E3WDB1-F1
#
_entry.id   AF-A0A1E3WDB1-F1
#
_cell.length_a   1.000
_cell.length_b   1.000
_cell.length_c   1.000
_cell.angle_alpha   90.00
_cell.angle_beta   90.00
_cell.angle_gamma   90.00
#
_symmetry.space_group_name_H-M   'P 1'
#
loop_
_entity.id
_entity.type
_entity.pdbx_description
1 polymer ?
#
loop_
_entity_poly.entity_id
_entity_poly.type
_entity_poly.pdbx_seq_one_letter_code
_entity_poly.pdbx_strand_id
1 'polypeptide(L)'
;MSPTLPGPALEKMRALEQAASDADALVASSTSSLRALLSERHDPATDEARFEELDAEIKAGEVRQQRRMARRNATKQLAIQIRAWLTGLPRNVELRLVPPMKVEDEDLGDVAGGLEDLRRDLKRLQTELREVRTAPKTTDELKAEAKAFVDGLAKAGAPVMDGGVPRFGQPTADYGTDVTQQKILGLIAWLAPDRLLARIEGEIDAGAGQDGALASDERQRRVAELERKIAEIELCEEAYVSAGIERGLDVQRRVHASPAAVLSVQVVKRSRKAA
;
A
#
# COMPACT_ATOMS: atom_id res chain seq x y z
N MET A 1 -6.82 -20.63 10.32
CA MET A 1 -7.95 -20.78 9.37
C MET A 1 -8.06 -19.47 8.63
N SER A 2 -7.82 -19.48 7.32
CA SER A 2 -8.01 -18.30 6.47
C SER A 2 -9.51 -17.98 6.36
N PRO A 3 -9.90 -16.70 6.22
CA PRO A 3 -11.30 -16.35 6.02
C PRO A 3 -11.84 -17.02 4.75
N THR A 4 -13.05 -17.54 4.82
CA THR A 4 -13.72 -18.17 3.68
C THR A 4 -14.10 -17.09 2.66
N LEU A 5 -13.68 -17.26 1.42
CA LEU A 5 -14.06 -16.37 0.32
C LEU A 5 -15.54 -16.56 -0.03
N PRO A 6 -16.30 -15.46 -0.27
CA PRO A 6 -17.60 -15.54 -0.92
C PRO A 6 -17.50 -16.25 -2.29
N GLY A 7 -18.55 -16.98 -2.69
CA GLY A 7 -18.56 -17.76 -3.94
C GLY A 7 -18.07 -16.99 -5.17
N PRO A 8 -18.64 -15.79 -5.48
CA PRO A 8 -18.20 -14.99 -6.63
C PRO A 8 -16.73 -14.57 -6.56
N ALA A 9 -16.22 -14.24 -5.36
CA ALA A 9 -14.82 -13.87 -5.17
C ALA A 9 -13.89 -15.09 -5.37
N LEU A 10 -14.31 -16.28 -4.95
CA LEU A 10 -13.58 -17.52 -5.18
C LEU A 10 -13.51 -17.88 -6.67
N GLU A 11 -14.63 -17.72 -7.40
CA GLU A 11 -14.67 -17.91 -8.86
C GLU A 11 -13.74 -16.93 -9.58
N LYS A 12 -13.76 -15.66 -9.18
CA LYS A 12 -12.88 -14.63 -9.72
C LYS A 12 -11.40 -14.93 -9.45
N MET A 13 -11.07 -15.41 -8.25
CA MET A 13 -9.72 -15.84 -7.91
C MET A 13 -9.27 -17.01 -8.79
N ARG A 14 -10.11 -18.03 -8.99
CA ARG A 14 -9.82 -19.15 -9.89
C ARG A 14 -9.63 -18.71 -11.33
N ALA A 15 -10.47 -17.79 -11.81
CA ALA A 15 -10.35 -17.22 -13.15
C ALA A 15 -9.01 -16.47 -13.33
N LEU A 16 -8.54 -15.73 -12.33
CA LEU A 16 -7.23 -15.06 -12.36
C LEU A 16 -6.07 -16.06 -12.39
N GLU A 17 -6.16 -17.15 -11.64
CA GLU A 17 -5.14 -18.21 -11.62
C GLU A 17 -5.09 -18.95 -12.97
N GLN A 18 -6.26 -19.27 -13.54
CA GLN A 18 -6.36 -19.84 -14.87
C GLN A 18 -5.76 -18.89 -15.92
N ALA A 19 -6.14 -17.60 -15.89
CA ALA A 19 -5.60 -16.59 -16.80
C ALA A 19 -4.07 -16.45 -16.68
N ALA A 20 -3.50 -16.61 -15.49
CA ALA A 20 -2.06 -16.61 -15.29
C ALA A 20 -1.37 -17.83 -15.95
N SER A 21 -2.01 -19.00 -15.86
CA SER A 21 -1.56 -20.23 -16.54
C SER A 21 -1.68 -20.11 -18.06
N ASP A 22 -2.78 -19.57 -18.56
CA ASP A 22 -3.00 -19.36 -20.00
C ASP A 22 -1.97 -18.37 -20.57
N ALA A 23 -1.65 -17.31 -19.80
CA ALA A 23 -0.62 -16.35 -20.17
C ALA A 23 0.79 -16.98 -20.24
N ASP A 24 1.10 -17.99 -19.42
CA ASP A 24 2.34 -18.78 -19.54
C ASP A 24 2.40 -19.51 -20.89
N ALA A 25 1.32 -20.21 -21.23
CA ALA A 25 1.22 -20.97 -22.47
C ALA A 25 1.36 -20.07 -23.70
N LEU A 26 0.70 -18.90 -23.69
CA LEU A 26 0.81 -17.92 -24.77
C LEU A 26 2.22 -17.36 -24.93
N VAL A 27 2.91 -17.04 -23.83
CA VAL A 27 4.30 -16.57 -23.89
C VAL A 27 5.23 -17.66 -24.40
N ALA A 28 5.06 -18.91 -23.95
CA ALA A 28 5.84 -20.05 -24.45
C ALA A 28 5.63 -20.25 -25.96
N SER A 29 4.38 -20.26 -26.42
CA SER A 29 4.03 -20.35 -27.84
C SER A 29 4.66 -19.22 -28.66
N SER A 30 4.56 -17.98 -28.19
CA SER A 30 5.13 -16.80 -28.87
C SER A 30 6.65 -16.88 -29.00
N THR A 31 7.31 -17.40 -27.96
CA THR A 31 8.77 -17.54 -27.90
C THR A 31 9.23 -18.61 -28.89
N SER A 32 8.49 -19.72 -29.01
CA SER A 32 8.76 -20.74 -30.02
C SER A 32 8.58 -20.22 -31.44
N SER A 33 7.53 -19.44 -31.73
CA SER A 33 7.34 -18.80 -33.03
C SER A 33 8.46 -17.83 -33.38
N LEU A 34 8.86 -16.95 -32.45
CA LEU A 34 9.97 -16.03 -32.66
C LEU A 34 11.30 -16.76 -32.90
N ARG A 35 11.55 -17.86 -32.18
CA ARG A 35 12.74 -18.69 -32.41
C ARG A 35 12.74 -19.32 -33.81
N ALA A 36 11.58 -19.74 -34.31
CA ALA A 36 11.46 -20.27 -35.67
C ALA A 36 11.79 -19.20 -36.73
N LEU A 37 11.21 -17.99 -36.59
CA LEU A 37 11.50 -16.86 -37.49
C LEU A 37 12.98 -16.46 -37.46
N LEU A 38 13.58 -16.40 -36.27
CA LEU A 38 15.01 -16.12 -36.12
C LEU A 38 15.88 -17.21 -36.76
N SER A 39 15.47 -18.48 -36.66
CA SER A 39 16.18 -19.58 -37.31
C SER A 39 16.12 -19.47 -38.83
N GLU A 40 14.95 -19.14 -39.40
CA GLU A 40 14.77 -18.93 -40.84
C GLU A 40 15.58 -17.72 -41.34
N ARG A 41 15.60 -16.64 -40.55
CA ARG A 41 16.39 -15.44 -40.85
C ARG A 41 17.90 -15.71 -40.90
N HIS A 42 18.39 -16.66 -40.11
CA HIS A 42 19.81 -17.04 -40.07
C HIS A 42 20.18 -18.10 -41.11
N ASP A 43 19.24 -18.61 -41.90
CA ASP A 43 19.53 -19.54 -42.99
C ASP A 43 20.27 -18.80 -44.12
N PRO A 44 21.48 -19.25 -44.52
CA PRO A 44 22.22 -18.65 -45.63
C PRO A 44 21.51 -18.76 -46.99
N ALA A 45 20.48 -19.61 -47.12
CA ALA A 45 19.67 -19.72 -48.33
C ALA A 45 18.55 -18.67 -48.43
N THR A 46 18.31 -17.89 -47.38
CA THR A 46 17.26 -16.86 -47.36
C THR A 46 17.66 -15.69 -48.25
N ASP A 47 16.78 -15.32 -49.20
CA ASP A 47 17.00 -14.17 -50.09
C ASP A 47 16.79 -12.82 -49.38
N GLU A 48 17.29 -11.74 -49.99
CA GLU A 48 17.27 -10.40 -49.40
C GLU A 48 15.84 -9.87 -49.17
N ALA A 49 14.91 -10.17 -50.06
CA ALA A 49 13.51 -9.73 -49.91
C ALA A 49 12.84 -10.43 -48.72
N ARG A 50 13.03 -11.74 -48.58
CA ARG A 50 12.54 -12.53 -47.45
C ARG A 50 13.18 -12.08 -46.14
N PHE A 51 14.45 -11.67 -46.17
CA PHE A 51 15.15 -11.16 -45.00
C PHE A 51 14.47 -9.89 -44.44
N GLU A 52 14.12 -8.94 -45.29
CA GLU A 52 13.40 -7.72 -44.88
C GLU A 52 12.00 -8.03 -44.31
N GLU A 53 11.27 -8.96 -44.92
CA GLU A 53 9.99 -9.43 -44.40
C GLU A 53 10.12 -10.07 -43.01
N LEU A 54 11.11 -10.94 -42.83
CA LEU A 54 11.40 -11.60 -41.55
C LEU A 54 11.79 -10.57 -40.48
N ASP A 55 12.60 -9.56 -40.81
CA ASP A 55 12.94 -8.48 -39.88
C ASP A 55 11.71 -7.71 -39.41
N ALA A 56 10.79 -7.38 -40.32
CA ALA A 56 9.52 -6.73 -39.97
C ALA A 56 8.63 -7.64 -39.10
N GLU A 57 8.54 -8.94 -39.44
CA GLU A 57 7.73 -9.91 -38.70
C GLU A 57 8.29 -10.17 -37.29
N ILE A 58 9.60 -10.30 -37.16
CA ILE A 58 10.31 -10.45 -35.88
C ILE A 58 10.05 -9.22 -35.02
N LYS A 59 10.26 -8.01 -35.55
CA LYS A 59 10.00 -6.78 -34.79
C LYS A 59 8.55 -6.68 -34.31
N ALA A 60 7.59 -7.02 -35.16
CA ALA A 60 6.18 -7.07 -34.77
C ALA A 60 5.91 -8.16 -33.73
N GLY A 61 6.55 -9.32 -33.86
CA GLY A 61 6.49 -10.43 -32.93
C GLY A 61 7.06 -10.11 -31.55
N GLU A 62 8.19 -9.41 -31.49
CA GLU A 62 8.83 -8.94 -30.25
C GLU A 62 7.91 -7.99 -29.48
N VAL A 63 7.28 -7.01 -30.17
CA VAL A 63 6.30 -6.11 -29.54
C VAL A 63 5.12 -6.90 -28.96
N ARG A 64 4.58 -7.88 -29.71
CA ARG A 64 3.52 -8.76 -29.22
C ARG A 64 3.98 -9.60 -28.01
N GLN A 65 5.19 -10.15 -28.06
CA GLN A 65 5.77 -10.95 -26.98
C GLN A 65 5.97 -10.11 -25.72
N GLN A 66 6.52 -8.90 -25.84
CA GLN A 66 6.72 -7.98 -24.72
C GLN A 66 5.40 -7.63 -24.03
N ARG A 67 4.35 -7.31 -24.81
CA ARG A 67 3.00 -7.07 -24.26
C ARG A 67 2.45 -8.30 -23.53
N ARG A 68 2.58 -9.49 -24.12
CA ARG A 68 2.17 -10.76 -23.48
C ARG A 68 2.96 -11.05 -22.20
N MET A 69 4.27 -10.80 -22.19
CA MET A 69 5.11 -10.96 -21.00
C MET A 69 4.73 -9.98 -19.89
N ALA A 70 4.47 -8.72 -20.21
CA ALA A 70 4.00 -7.73 -19.25
C ALA A 70 2.66 -8.15 -18.63
N ARG A 71 1.70 -8.58 -19.45
CA ARG A 71 0.39 -9.08 -18.99
C ARG A 71 0.53 -10.33 -18.12
N ARG A 72 1.35 -11.30 -18.54
CA ARG A 72 1.67 -12.51 -17.77
C ARG A 72 2.22 -12.15 -16.39
N ASN A 73 3.25 -11.30 -16.34
CA ASN A 73 3.91 -10.91 -15.10
C ASN A 73 2.94 -10.19 -14.16
N ALA A 74 2.13 -9.27 -14.69
CA ALA A 74 1.13 -8.56 -13.89
C ALA A 74 0.08 -9.50 -13.31
N THR A 75 -0.44 -10.43 -14.12
CA THR A 75 -1.49 -11.38 -13.67
C THR A 75 -0.94 -12.33 -12.60
N LYS A 76 0.27 -12.87 -12.79
CA LYS A 76 0.94 -13.71 -11.80
C LYS A 76 1.20 -12.98 -10.49
N GLN A 77 1.76 -11.77 -10.58
CA GLN A 77 2.07 -10.99 -9.40
C GLN A 77 0.80 -10.67 -8.61
N LEU A 78 -0.29 -10.34 -9.32
CA LEU A 78 -1.58 -10.07 -8.68
C LEU A 78 -2.15 -11.31 -7.97
N ALA A 79 -2.09 -12.49 -8.60
CA ALA A 79 -2.52 -13.73 -7.96
C ALA A 79 -1.72 -14.04 -6.68
N ILE A 80 -0.40 -13.83 -6.72
CA ILE A 80 0.48 -13.98 -5.54
C ILE A 80 0.11 -12.97 -4.45
N GLN A 81 -0.09 -11.70 -4.81
CA GLN A 81 -0.48 -10.65 -3.86
C GLN A 81 -1.84 -10.95 -3.20
N ILE A 82 -2.83 -11.43 -3.97
CA ILE A 82 -4.14 -11.81 -3.43
C ILE A 82 -4.00 -12.95 -2.42
N ARG A 83 -3.22 -13.99 -2.74
CA ARG A 83 -2.96 -15.10 -1.80
C ARG A 83 -2.28 -14.61 -0.52
N ALA A 84 -1.22 -13.81 -0.66
CA ALA A 84 -0.48 -13.25 0.48
C ALA A 84 -1.40 -12.40 1.37
N TRP A 85 -2.24 -11.56 0.75
CA TRP A 85 -3.24 -10.76 1.44
C TRP A 85 -4.24 -11.64 2.21
N LEU A 86 -4.83 -12.65 1.58
CA LEU A 86 -5.76 -13.59 2.22
C LEU A 86 -5.13 -14.33 3.40
N THR A 87 -3.85 -14.71 3.30
CA THR A 87 -3.13 -15.36 4.41
C THR A 87 -2.78 -14.41 5.56
N GLY A 88 -2.65 -13.12 5.27
CA GLY A 88 -2.35 -12.08 6.26
C GLY A 88 -3.57 -11.54 7.01
N LEU A 89 -4.80 -11.89 6.59
CA LEU A 89 -6.02 -11.41 7.23
C LEU A 89 -6.16 -11.95 8.67
N PRO A 90 -6.54 -11.10 9.66
CA PRO A 90 -6.77 -11.54 11.03
C PRO A 90 -7.89 -12.59 11.13
N ARG A 91 -7.82 -13.50 12.12
CA ARG A 91 -8.82 -14.59 12.27
C ARG A 91 -10.23 -14.11 12.62
N ASN A 92 -10.40 -12.86 13.06
CA ASN A 92 -11.66 -12.27 13.50
C ASN A 92 -12.32 -11.39 12.43
N VAL A 93 -11.95 -11.54 11.16
CA VAL A 93 -12.59 -10.83 10.05
C VAL A 93 -13.43 -11.78 9.19
N GLU A 94 -14.47 -11.23 8.58
CA GLU A 94 -15.23 -11.83 7.50
C GLU A 94 -15.02 -11.01 6.21
N LEU A 95 -15.16 -11.67 5.07
CA LEU A 95 -15.15 -11.02 3.76
C LEU A 95 -16.59 -10.93 3.28
N ARG A 96 -17.08 -9.71 3.07
CA ARG A 96 -18.41 -9.46 2.50
C ARG A 96 -18.28 -9.04 1.05
N LEU A 97 -19.17 -9.53 0.21
CA LEU A 97 -19.21 -9.12 -1.20
C LEU A 97 -19.64 -7.66 -1.30
N VAL A 98 -18.91 -6.89 -2.09
CA VAL A 98 -19.27 -5.54 -2.51
C VAL A 98 -19.95 -5.67 -3.88
N PRO A 99 -21.17 -5.14 -4.07
CA PRO A 99 -21.82 -5.15 -5.37
C PRO A 99 -20.90 -4.53 -6.44
N PRO A 100 -20.77 -5.16 -7.62
CA PRO A 100 -19.96 -4.60 -8.68
C PRO A 100 -20.54 -3.24 -9.07
N MET A 101 -19.67 -2.24 -9.24
CA MET A 101 -20.12 -0.96 -9.78
C MET A 101 -20.51 -1.15 -11.24
N LYS A 102 -21.66 -0.60 -11.64
CA LYS A 102 -22.09 -0.63 -13.03
C LYS A 102 -21.33 0.47 -13.77
N VAL A 103 -20.64 0.09 -14.83
CA VAL A 103 -20.08 1.04 -15.79
C VAL A 103 -21.13 1.25 -16.86
N GLU A 104 -21.45 2.52 -17.16
CA GLU A 104 -22.44 2.85 -18.18
C GLU A 104 -21.89 2.51 -19.58
N ASP A 105 -22.76 2.13 -20.52
CA ASP A 105 -22.31 1.69 -21.84
C ASP A 105 -21.61 2.81 -22.63
N GLU A 106 -21.98 4.07 -22.37
CA GLU A 106 -21.38 5.27 -22.96
C GLU A 106 -19.90 5.39 -22.56
N ASP A 107 -19.57 5.16 -21.29
CA ASP A 107 -18.20 5.20 -20.76
C ASP A 107 -17.32 4.08 -21.34
N LEU A 108 -17.93 2.97 -21.76
CA LEU A 108 -17.22 1.84 -22.33
C LEU A 108 -16.79 2.07 -23.80
N GLY A 109 -17.16 3.21 -24.40
CA GLY A 109 -16.61 3.66 -25.70
C GLY A 109 -15.13 4.04 -25.62
N ASP A 110 -14.66 4.50 -24.45
CA ASP A 110 -13.26 4.84 -24.17
C ASP A 110 -12.80 4.27 -22.82
N VAL A 111 -12.78 2.94 -22.71
CA VAL A 111 -12.31 2.25 -21.50
C VAL A 111 -10.87 2.64 -21.15
N ALA A 112 -10.02 2.92 -22.14
CA ALA A 112 -8.63 3.29 -21.93
C ALA A 112 -8.52 4.66 -21.27
N GLY A 113 -9.19 5.68 -21.81
CA GLY A 113 -9.23 7.03 -21.24
C GLY A 113 -9.82 7.03 -19.83
N GLY A 114 -10.95 6.35 -19.61
CA GLY A 114 -11.57 6.23 -18.28
C GLY A 114 -10.65 5.58 -17.25
N LEU A 115 -9.90 4.54 -17.64
CA LEU A 115 -8.90 3.92 -16.75
C LEU A 115 -7.71 4.82 -16.45
N GLU A 116 -7.21 5.57 -17.43
CA GLU A 116 -6.12 6.53 -17.21
C GLU A 116 -6.52 7.64 -16.24
N ASP A 117 -7.74 8.15 -16.37
CA ASP A 117 -8.31 9.16 -15.48
C ASP A 117 -8.43 8.65 -14.04
N LEU A 118 -9.03 7.47 -13.85
CA LEU A 118 -9.13 6.82 -12.53
C LEU A 118 -7.76 6.59 -11.90
N ARG A 119 -6.76 6.17 -12.68
CA ARG A 119 -5.41 5.93 -12.18
C ARG A 119 -4.68 7.21 -11.79
N ARG A 120 -4.89 8.29 -12.55
CA ARG A 120 -4.37 9.62 -12.22
C ARG A 120 -4.98 10.12 -10.91
N ASP A 121 -6.28 9.99 -10.75
CA ASP A 121 -6.99 10.39 -9.53
C ASP A 121 -6.55 9.55 -8.32
N LEU A 122 -6.39 8.25 -8.50
CA LEU A 122 -5.86 7.37 -7.46
C LEU A 122 -4.45 7.81 -7.01
N LYS A 123 -3.56 8.12 -7.95
CA LYS A 123 -2.19 8.61 -7.64
C LYS A 123 -2.22 9.95 -6.90
N ARG A 124 -3.16 10.84 -7.26
CA ARG A 124 -3.40 12.11 -6.55
C ARG A 124 -3.79 11.84 -5.10
N LEU A 125 -4.82 11.01 -4.86
CA LEU A 125 -5.29 10.69 -3.52
C LEU A 125 -4.24 9.97 -2.66
N GLN A 126 -3.42 9.10 -3.27
CA GLN A 126 -2.33 8.43 -2.55
C GLN A 126 -1.23 9.40 -2.12
N THR A 127 -0.94 10.42 -2.95
CA THR A 127 -0.02 11.50 -2.59
C THR A 127 -0.58 12.32 -1.43
N GLU A 128 -1.84 12.73 -1.52
CA GLU A 128 -2.53 13.48 -0.45
C GLU A 128 -2.59 12.67 0.86
N LEU A 129 -2.87 11.37 0.79
CA LEU A 129 -2.87 10.49 1.95
C LEU A 129 -1.48 10.41 2.60
N ARG A 130 -0.40 10.38 1.80
CA ARG A 130 0.96 10.41 2.32
C ARG A 130 1.22 11.73 3.02
N GLU A 131 0.88 12.85 2.40
CA GLU A 131 1.03 14.20 2.96
C GLU A 131 0.31 14.34 4.30
N VAL A 132 -0.96 13.92 4.39
CA VAL A 132 -1.74 13.95 5.64
C VAL A 132 -1.12 13.05 6.72
N ARG A 133 -0.62 11.86 6.35
CA ARG A 133 0.03 10.95 7.31
C ARG A 133 1.36 11.51 7.83
N THR A 134 2.13 12.19 6.97
CA THR A 134 3.43 12.77 7.32
C THR A 134 3.36 14.22 7.80
N ALA A 135 2.18 14.84 7.80
CA ALA A 135 1.99 16.19 8.28
C ALA A 135 2.53 16.34 9.71
N PRO A 136 3.16 17.47 10.09
CA PRO A 136 3.61 17.67 11.45
C PRO A 136 2.42 17.74 12.42
N LYS A 137 2.67 17.44 13.71
CA LYS A 137 1.68 17.65 14.77
C LYS A 137 1.50 19.13 15.03
N THR A 138 0.39 19.52 15.65
CA THR A 138 0.21 20.92 16.04
C THR A 138 1.15 21.29 17.19
N THR A 139 1.47 22.58 17.30
CA THR A 139 2.27 23.13 18.40
C THR A 139 1.69 22.71 19.76
N ASP A 140 0.36 22.75 19.92
CA ASP A 140 -0.31 22.40 21.17
C ASP A 140 -0.13 20.92 21.52
N GLU A 141 -0.21 20.02 20.54
CA GLU A 141 0.05 18.59 20.75
C GLU A 141 1.51 18.32 21.10
N LEU A 142 2.45 19.01 20.43
CA LEU A 142 3.88 18.92 20.74
C LEU A 142 4.18 19.40 22.16
N LYS A 143 3.55 20.49 22.62
CA LYS A 143 3.67 20.99 23.99
C LYS A 143 3.05 20.03 25.00
N ALA A 144 1.88 19.45 24.69
CA ALA A 144 1.25 18.44 25.53
C ALA A 144 2.13 17.18 25.66
N GLU A 145 2.76 16.73 24.57
CA GLU A 145 3.71 15.61 24.59
C GLU A 145 4.99 15.96 25.35
N ALA A 146 5.53 17.16 25.17
CA ALA A 146 6.68 17.66 25.93
C ALA A 146 6.39 17.67 27.44
N LYS A 147 5.20 18.13 27.83
CA LYS A 147 4.75 18.09 29.23
C LYS A 147 4.66 16.67 29.76
N ALA A 148 3.99 15.76 29.04
CA ALA A 148 3.87 14.37 29.45
C ALA A 148 5.25 13.68 29.57
N PHE A 149 6.19 14.03 28.69
CA PHE A 149 7.56 13.56 28.72
C PHE A 149 8.32 14.08 29.95
N VAL A 150 8.27 15.38 30.23
CA VAL A 150 8.89 15.98 31.43
C VAL A 150 8.29 15.40 32.72
N ASP A 151 6.96 15.21 32.78
CA ASP A 151 6.28 14.57 33.91
C ASP A 151 6.76 13.12 34.11
N GLY A 152 6.95 12.37 33.01
CA GLY A 152 7.51 11.02 33.04
C GLY A 152 8.94 10.99 33.56
N LEU A 153 9.79 11.90 33.08
CA LEU A 153 11.16 12.06 33.54
C LEU A 153 11.24 12.44 35.03
N ALA A 154 10.40 13.38 35.47
CA ALA A 154 10.35 13.83 36.86
C ALA A 154 9.96 12.69 37.81
N LYS A 155 8.98 11.86 37.42
CA LYS A 155 8.60 10.66 38.18
C LYS A 155 9.72 9.63 38.25
N ALA A 156 10.41 9.41 37.13
CA ALA A 156 11.52 8.44 37.07
C ALA A 156 12.78 8.92 37.81
N GLY A 157 13.01 10.24 37.84
CA GLY A 157 14.14 10.87 38.52
C GLY A 157 13.94 11.12 40.02
N ALA A 158 12.70 11.01 40.50
CA ALA A 158 12.38 11.21 41.91
C ALA A 158 13.06 10.14 42.79
N PRO A 159 13.71 10.54 43.91
CA PRO A 159 14.25 9.57 44.86
C PRO A 159 13.11 8.80 45.54
N VAL A 160 13.32 7.50 45.71
CA VAL A 160 12.44 6.65 46.51
C VAL A 160 12.91 6.71 47.95
N MET A 161 12.02 7.04 48.88
CA MET A 161 12.36 7.05 50.31
C MET A 161 12.30 5.63 50.88
N ASP A 162 13.42 5.10 51.38
CA ASP A 162 13.46 3.83 52.11
C ASP A 162 13.99 4.06 53.53
N GLY A 163 13.13 3.88 54.55
CA GLY A 163 13.49 4.11 55.94
C GLY A 163 13.90 5.55 56.27
N GLY A 164 13.41 6.54 55.52
CA GLY A 164 13.81 7.95 55.67
C GLY A 164 15.09 8.32 54.94
N VAL A 165 15.74 7.37 54.26
CA VAL A 165 16.92 7.62 53.42
C VAL A 165 16.48 7.73 51.96
N PRO A 166 16.77 8.84 51.26
CA PRO A 166 16.46 8.96 49.83
C PRO A 166 17.37 8.01 49.03
N ARG A 167 16.75 7.14 48.23
CA ARG A 167 17.43 6.27 47.27
C ARG A 167 17.14 6.74 45.85
N PHE A 168 18.18 7.21 45.19
CA PHE A 168 18.13 7.48 43.76
C PHE A 168 18.31 6.16 43.00
N GLY A 169 17.62 6.01 41.87
CA GLY A 169 17.79 4.84 41.00
C GLY A 169 19.26 4.68 40.60
N GLN A 170 19.93 3.63 41.08
CA GLN A 170 21.33 3.42 40.75
C GLN A 170 21.49 3.21 39.24
N PRO A 171 22.55 3.76 38.61
CA PRO A 171 23.01 3.28 37.31
C PRO A 171 23.14 1.76 37.39
N THR A 172 22.26 1.00 36.73
CA THR A 172 22.62 -0.36 36.35
C THR A 172 23.87 -0.20 35.50
N ALA A 173 24.92 -0.97 35.81
CA ALA A 173 26.21 -0.90 35.14
C ALA A 173 26.15 -1.44 33.69
N ASP A 174 25.04 -1.20 32.99
CA ASP A 174 25.02 -1.21 31.54
C ASP A 174 25.76 0.04 31.10
N TYR A 175 27.01 -0.17 30.65
CA TYR A 175 27.93 0.85 30.16
C TYR A 175 27.47 1.54 28.86
N GLY A 176 26.16 1.59 28.59
CA GLY A 176 25.57 2.40 27.55
C GLY A 176 25.52 3.87 27.97
N THR A 177 26.02 4.76 27.12
CA THR A 177 25.99 6.22 27.30
C THR A 177 24.58 6.76 27.57
N ASP A 178 23.57 6.08 27.04
CA ASP A 178 22.18 6.55 27.02
C ASP A 178 21.51 6.47 28.41
N VAL A 179 21.87 5.47 29.23
CA VAL A 179 21.30 5.28 30.57
C VAL A 179 21.72 6.42 31.51
N THR A 180 22.96 6.88 31.38
CA THR A 180 23.49 7.97 32.19
C THR A 180 22.82 9.31 31.82
N GLN A 181 22.63 9.58 30.53
CA GLN A 181 21.97 10.80 30.06
C GLN A 181 20.51 10.89 30.49
N GLN A 182 19.74 9.80 30.36
CA GLN A 182 18.33 9.78 30.79
C GLN A 182 18.18 9.98 32.30
N LYS A 183 19.08 9.42 33.12
CA LYS A 183 19.06 9.59 34.59
C LYS A 183 19.35 11.02 35.01
N ILE A 184 20.32 11.68 34.35
CA ILE A 184 20.62 13.09 34.59
C ILE A 184 19.42 13.96 34.19
N LEU A 185 18.83 13.73 33.02
CA LEU A 185 17.63 14.45 32.58
C LEU A 185 16.45 14.22 33.52
N GLY A 186 16.25 12.99 34.02
CA GLY A 186 15.25 12.66 35.02
C GLY A 186 15.44 13.45 36.32
N LEU A 187 16.68 13.52 36.82
CA LEU A 187 17.01 14.29 38.02
C LEU A 187 16.74 15.79 37.83
N ILE A 188 17.09 16.35 36.67
CA ILE A 188 16.81 17.75 36.31
C ILE A 188 15.30 17.99 36.23
N ALA A 189 14.55 17.10 35.57
CA ALA A 189 13.10 17.18 35.47
C ALA A 189 12.42 17.07 36.84
N TRP A 190 12.96 16.27 37.76
CA TRP A 190 12.46 16.19 39.13
C TRP A 190 12.72 17.48 39.93
N LEU A 191 13.92 18.05 39.82
CA LEU A 191 14.31 19.26 40.56
C LEU A 191 13.66 20.55 40.02
N ALA A 192 13.48 20.65 38.71
CA ALA A 192 13.03 21.87 38.04
C ALA A 192 12.14 21.58 36.81
N PRO A 193 10.99 20.90 36.99
CA PRO A 193 10.12 20.48 35.88
C PRO A 193 9.67 21.67 35.02
N ASP A 194 9.21 22.75 35.66
CA ASP A 194 8.66 23.92 34.95
C ASP A 194 9.72 24.64 34.09
N ARG A 195 10.98 24.72 34.58
CA ARG A 195 12.07 25.34 33.82
C ARG A 195 12.46 24.52 32.60
N LEU A 196 12.52 23.20 32.76
CA LEU A 196 12.81 22.29 31.64
C LEU A 196 11.69 22.34 30.60
N LEU A 197 10.44 22.27 31.05
CA LEU A 197 9.27 22.35 30.17
C LEU A 197 9.24 23.68 29.41
N ALA A 198 9.35 24.82 30.11
CA ALA A 198 9.35 26.14 29.46
C ALA A 198 10.47 26.28 28.41
N ARG A 199 11.64 25.66 28.65
CA ARG A 199 12.72 25.66 27.66
C ARG A 199 12.35 24.84 26.42
N ILE A 200 11.76 23.67 26.58
CA ILE A 200 11.31 22.82 25.47
C ILE A 200 10.18 23.50 24.70
N GLU A 201 9.19 24.07 25.38
CA GLU A 201 8.09 24.80 24.76
C GLU A 201 8.60 25.99 23.94
N GLY A 202 9.60 26.71 24.44
CA GLY A 202 10.25 27.81 23.69
C GLY A 202 10.97 27.33 22.42
N GLU A 203 11.58 26.15 22.43
CA GLU A 203 12.17 25.54 21.22
C GLU A 203 11.09 25.07 20.24
N ILE A 204 9.98 24.51 20.75
CA ILE A 204 8.82 24.14 19.92
C ILE A 204 8.24 25.40 19.26
N ASP A 205 8.08 26.49 20.00
CA ASP A 205 7.57 27.76 19.48
C ASP A 205 8.53 28.41 18.47
N ALA A 206 9.84 28.30 18.68
CA ALA A 206 10.84 28.78 17.72
C ALA A 206 10.83 27.97 16.42
N GLY A 207 10.48 26.69 16.48
CA GLY A 207 10.23 25.81 15.33
C GLY A 207 8.80 25.90 14.78
N ALA A 208 7.89 26.61 15.45
CA ALA A 208 6.49 26.69 15.08
C ALA A 208 6.30 27.60 13.87
N GLY A 209 6.16 26.97 12.72
CA GLY A 209 5.88 27.59 11.43
C GLY A 209 5.80 26.55 10.32
N GLN A 210 5.59 25.28 10.68
CA GLN A 210 5.53 24.21 9.69
C GLN A 210 4.16 24.24 9.04
N ASP A 211 4.11 24.82 7.84
CA ASP A 211 2.94 24.79 6.98
C ASP A 211 2.39 23.36 6.88
N GLY A 212 1.08 23.21 7.12
CA GLY A 212 0.40 21.92 7.03
C GLY A 212 0.38 21.07 8.31
N ALA A 213 0.65 21.64 9.49
CA ALA A 213 0.39 20.95 10.75
C ALA A 213 -1.08 20.54 10.89
N LEU A 214 -1.32 19.30 11.33
CA LEU A 214 -2.67 18.74 11.51
C LEU A 214 -2.80 18.11 12.90
N ALA A 215 -3.90 18.46 13.58
CA ALA A 215 -4.30 17.80 14.82
C ALA A 215 -4.58 16.31 14.59
N SER A 216 -4.34 15.49 15.60
CA SER A 216 -4.43 14.03 15.52
C SER A 216 -5.82 13.53 15.13
N ASP A 217 -6.88 14.15 15.65
CA ASP A 217 -8.28 13.82 15.33
C ASP A 217 -8.63 14.19 13.88
N GLU A 218 -8.25 15.39 13.44
CA GLU A 218 -8.43 15.84 12.06
C GLU A 218 -7.65 14.96 11.08
N ARG A 219 -6.40 14.63 11.42
CA ARG A 219 -5.55 13.71 10.64
C ARG A 219 -6.21 12.35 10.50
N GLN A 220 -6.68 11.75 11.60
CA GLN A 220 -7.37 10.46 11.56
C GLN A 220 -8.63 10.51 10.68
N ARG A 221 -9.42 11.59 10.80
CA ARG A 221 -10.62 11.80 9.98
C ARG A 221 -10.26 11.91 8.49
N ARG A 222 -9.28 12.73 8.13
CA ARG A 222 -8.83 12.93 6.74
C ARG A 222 -8.24 11.63 6.16
N VAL A 223 -7.44 10.90 6.94
CA VAL A 223 -6.92 9.58 6.55
C VAL A 223 -8.06 8.62 6.23
N ALA A 224 -9.05 8.49 7.11
CA ALA A 224 -10.18 7.59 6.89
C ALA A 224 -11.02 8.00 5.66
N GLU A 225 -11.22 9.30 5.43
CA GLU A 225 -11.91 9.81 4.25
C GLU A 225 -11.15 9.49 2.96
N LEU A 226 -9.84 9.74 2.92
CA LEU A 226 -9.00 9.46 1.76
C LEU A 226 -8.89 7.97 1.48
N GLU A 227 -8.77 7.13 2.51
CA GLU A 227 -8.77 5.67 2.37
C GLU A 227 -10.10 5.17 1.79
N ARG A 228 -11.24 5.73 2.20
CA ARG A 228 -12.55 5.41 1.63
C ARG A 228 -12.62 5.81 0.14
N LYS A 229 -12.22 7.03 -0.21
CA LYS A 229 -12.19 7.52 -1.60
C LYS A 229 -11.27 6.66 -2.48
N ILE A 230 -10.11 6.28 -1.97
CA ILE A 230 -9.18 5.37 -2.64
C ILE A 230 -9.86 4.02 -2.92
N ALA A 231 -10.50 3.43 -1.91
CA ALA A 231 -11.19 2.14 -2.08
C ALA A 231 -12.35 2.23 -3.10
N GLU A 232 -13.10 3.33 -3.11
CA GLU A 232 -14.14 3.59 -4.10
C GLU A 232 -13.56 3.66 -5.52
N ILE A 233 -12.50 4.44 -5.75
CA ILE A 233 -11.85 4.54 -7.07
C ILE A 233 -11.27 3.19 -7.51
N GLU A 234 -10.68 2.42 -6.60
CA GLU A 234 -10.15 1.09 -6.92
C GLU A 234 -11.25 0.10 -7.35
N LEU A 235 -12.43 0.18 -6.72
CA LEU A 235 -13.59 -0.61 -7.13
C LEU A 235 -14.14 -0.16 -8.50
N CYS A 236 -14.15 1.14 -8.78
CA CYS A 236 -14.52 1.67 -10.11
C CYS A 236 -13.54 1.18 -11.18
N GLU A 237 -12.23 1.27 -10.91
CA GLU A 237 -11.21 0.79 -11.84
C GLU A 237 -11.40 -0.70 -12.14
N GLU A 238 -11.62 -1.54 -11.12
CA GLU A 238 -11.85 -2.97 -11.35
C GLU A 238 -13.14 -3.23 -12.14
N ALA A 239 -14.17 -2.41 -11.98
CA ALA A 239 -15.39 -2.50 -12.79
C ALA A 239 -15.10 -2.21 -14.27
N TYR A 240 -14.35 -1.14 -14.57
CA TYR A 240 -13.90 -0.81 -15.93
C TYR A 240 -13.03 -1.92 -16.53
N VAL A 241 -12.09 -2.47 -15.75
CA VAL A 241 -11.24 -3.57 -16.22
C VAL A 241 -12.06 -4.83 -16.49
N SER A 242 -13.01 -5.16 -15.61
CA SER A 242 -13.87 -6.34 -15.78
C SER A 242 -14.74 -6.21 -17.04
N ALA A 243 -15.39 -5.06 -17.23
CA ALA A 243 -16.21 -4.78 -18.41
C ALA A 243 -15.38 -4.78 -19.71
N GLY A 244 -14.17 -4.22 -19.68
CA GLY A 244 -13.26 -4.24 -20.83
C GLY A 244 -12.84 -5.65 -21.22
N ILE A 245 -12.51 -6.50 -20.24
CA ILE A 245 -12.17 -7.91 -20.48
C ILE A 245 -13.38 -8.68 -21.03
N GLU A 246 -14.57 -8.45 -20.50
CA GLU A 246 -15.81 -9.09 -20.97
C GLU A 246 -16.12 -8.74 -22.43
N ARG A 247 -15.81 -7.52 -22.86
CA ARG A 247 -15.91 -7.06 -24.26
C ARG A 247 -14.74 -7.50 -25.15
N GLY A 248 -13.79 -8.27 -24.64
CA GLY A 248 -12.62 -8.75 -25.39
C GLY A 248 -11.56 -7.69 -25.67
N LEU A 249 -11.58 -6.55 -24.96
CA LEU A 249 -10.55 -5.52 -25.06
C LEU A 249 -9.27 -5.98 -24.34
N ASP A 250 -8.10 -5.57 -24.86
CA ASP A 250 -6.81 -5.84 -24.22
C ASP A 250 -6.54 -4.88 -23.06
N VAL A 251 -7.28 -5.08 -21.96
CA VAL A 251 -7.16 -4.27 -20.74
C VAL A 251 -6.31 -4.99 -19.70
N GLN A 252 -5.35 -4.28 -19.13
CA GLN A 252 -4.45 -4.80 -18.10
C GLN A 252 -4.78 -4.23 -16.71
N ARG A 253 -4.92 -5.12 -15.72
CA ARG A 253 -4.97 -4.75 -14.29
C ARG A 253 -3.62 -4.20 -13.83
N ARG A 254 -3.64 -3.23 -12.92
CA ARG A 254 -2.41 -2.75 -12.27
C ARG A 254 -1.75 -3.87 -11.46
N VAL A 255 -0.42 -3.91 -11.48
CA VAL A 255 0.38 -4.88 -10.71
C VAL A 255 0.17 -4.74 -9.20
N HIS A 256 -0.21 -3.55 -8.73
CA HIS A 256 -0.46 -3.24 -7.32
C HIS A 256 -1.94 -2.91 -7.06
N ALA A 257 -2.86 -3.46 -7.86
CA ALA A 257 -4.28 -3.32 -7.62
C ALA A 257 -4.65 -3.93 -6.26
N SER A 258 -5.50 -3.24 -5.51
CA SER A 258 -5.97 -3.72 -4.20
C SER A 258 -6.64 -5.09 -4.32
N PRO A 259 -6.14 -6.13 -3.60
CA PRO A 259 -6.76 -7.45 -3.60
C PRO A 259 -8.25 -7.44 -3.25
N ALA A 260 -8.66 -6.54 -2.35
CA ALA A 260 -10.04 -6.37 -1.93
C ALA A 260 -10.92 -5.85 -3.09
N ALA A 261 -10.44 -4.85 -3.83
CA ALA A 261 -11.14 -4.31 -4.98
C ALA A 261 -11.23 -5.32 -6.13
N VAL A 262 -10.11 -6.00 -6.44
CA VAL A 262 -10.05 -7.04 -7.48
C VAL A 262 -11.04 -8.17 -7.20
N LEU A 263 -11.14 -8.61 -5.95
CA LEU A 263 -12.10 -9.65 -5.55
C LEU A 263 -13.51 -9.13 -5.29
N SER A 264 -13.74 -7.81 -5.38
CA SER A 264 -15.01 -7.15 -5.05
C SER A 264 -15.51 -7.53 -3.65
N VAL A 265 -14.61 -7.46 -2.66
CA VAL A 265 -14.91 -7.77 -1.25
C VAL A 265 -14.49 -6.65 -0.30
N GLN A 266 -15.16 -6.57 0.84
CA GLN A 266 -14.82 -5.72 1.97
C GLN A 266 -14.46 -6.58 3.19
N VAL A 267 -13.39 -6.22 3.88
CA VAL A 267 -13.00 -6.82 5.15
C VAL A 267 -13.81 -6.18 6.27
N VAL A 268 -14.63 -6.97 6.96
CA VAL A 268 -15.44 -6.52 8.08
C VAL A 268 -15.10 -7.32 9.33
N LYS A 269 -15.09 -6.68 10.50
CA LYS A 269 -14.90 -7.39 11.77
C LYS A 269 -16.10 -8.31 12.02
N ARG A 270 -15.85 -9.58 12.34
CA ARG A 270 -16.91 -10.52 12.73
C ARG A 270 -17.57 -10.01 14.00
N SER A 271 -18.88 -9.80 13.97
CA SER A 271 -19.63 -9.49 15.20
C SER A 271 -19.57 -10.69 16.13
N ARG A 272 -19.23 -10.47 17.41
CA ARG A 272 -19.42 -11.51 18.42
C ARG A 272 -20.93 -11.74 18.51
N LYS A 273 -21.43 -12.89 18.03
CA LYS A 273 -22.78 -13.32 18.38
C LYS A 273 -22.82 -13.40 19.91
N ALA A 274 -23.74 -12.66 20.53
CA ALA A 274 -24.05 -12.84 21.94
C ALA A 274 -24.46 -14.31 22.13
N ALA A 275 -23.72 -15.02 22.96
CA ALA A 275 -23.97 -16.42 23.28
C ALA A 275 -25.18 -16.53 24.22
#